data_AF-A0A401IEL9-F1
#
_entry.id   AF-A0A401IEL9-F1
#
_cell.length_a   1.000
_cell.length_b   1.000
_cell.length_c   1.000
_cell.angle_alpha   90.00
_cell.angle_beta   90.00
_cell.angle_gamma   90.00
#
_symmetry.space_group_name_H-M   'P 1'
#
loop_
_entity.id
_entity.type
_entity.pdbx_description
1 polymer ?
#
loop_
_entity_poly.entity_id
_entity_poly.type
_entity_poly.pdbx_seq_one_letter_code
_entity_poly.pdbx_strand_id
1 'polypeptide(L)'
;MHQIRRAIIADAHLIAPLWRSFLEARSQADPSMQLKPNFDLEKYVEKQLKTPNSYSFVAEHQKTIIGFLFTYVYDESLPPELSATTEMWDTPLKPRRVGSVLGLYVLEEHRNPKLIKELIEAAIAQAEALKVSDIDVLISREQTGIHSLLEKAGFTKSAIQYTRHYNINNDNLPPLNSATSESIKVQMPSPGMIPLRDPKTQQNVLNLQGEQVFLFPLKDHLGNLLKTSSGLPVYSTPLRDPETQDWVFDQDGKLVVCPVLFDEDGNIIEYQGIPLFCPPLYERSGDKLILKQDGEGNYLFAEVEHNEDGTIKRSPDGKPMFKYD
;
A
#
# COMPACT_ATOMS: atom_id res chain seq x y z
N MET A 1 -33.78 7.34 -22.42
CA MET A 1 -32.55 6.89 -23.11
C MET A 1 -31.61 6.35 -22.05
N HIS A 2 -30.97 5.21 -22.29
CA HIS A 2 -30.00 4.66 -21.34
C HIS A 2 -28.60 5.16 -21.67
N GLN A 3 -27.77 5.36 -20.65
CA GLN A 3 -26.37 5.70 -20.79
C GLN A 3 -25.52 4.76 -19.92
N ILE A 4 -24.40 4.29 -20.46
CA ILE A 4 -23.39 3.57 -19.70
C ILE A 4 -22.24 4.51 -19.40
N ARG A 5 -21.78 4.52 -18.15
CA ARG A 5 -20.57 5.25 -17.74
C ARG A 5 -19.84 4.53 -16.62
N ARG A 6 -18.59 4.93 -16.38
CA ARG A 6 -17.84 4.51 -15.21
C ARG A 6 -18.45 5.12 -13.95
N ALA A 7 -18.58 4.32 -12.90
CA ALA A 7 -18.99 4.78 -11.58
C ALA A 7 -17.89 5.61 -10.92
N ILE A 8 -18.30 6.59 -10.12
CA ILE A 8 -17.44 7.38 -9.24
C ILE A 8 -17.83 7.12 -7.79
N ILE A 9 -16.97 7.48 -6.84
CA ILE A 9 -17.21 7.26 -5.41
C ILE A 9 -18.56 7.86 -4.96
N ALA A 10 -18.94 9.02 -5.50
CA ALA A 10 -20.21 9.68 -5.19
C ALA A 10 -21.45 8.84 -5.58
N ASP A 11 -21.32 7.88 -6.49
CA ASP A 11 -22.43 6.99 -6.89
C ASP A 11 -22.72 5.90 -5.84
N ALA A 12 -21.88 5.71 -4.82
CA ALA A 12 -21.97 4.59 -3.90
C ALA A 12 -23.36 4.44 -3.24
N HIS A 13 -23.93 5.55 -2.77
CA HIS A 13 -25.26 5.59 -2.17
C HIS A 13 -26.39 5.20 -3.13
N LEU A 14 -26.22 5.42 -4.45
CA LEU A 14 -27.20 5.05 -5.48
C LEU A 14 -27.05 3.58 -5.93
N ILE A 15 -25.83 3.05 -5.89
CA ILE A 15 -25.53 1.66 -6.29
C ILE A 15 -25.84 0.69 -5.12
N ALA A 16 -25.69 1.11 -3.87
CA ALA A 16 -25.89 0.26 -2.69
C ALA A 16 -27.26 -0.44 -2.62
N PRO A 17 -28.40 0.22 -2.93
CA PRO A 17 -29.70 -0.45 -3.01
C PRO A 17 -29.75 -1.55 -4.08
N LEU A 18 -29.11 -1.33 -5.24
CA LEU A 18 -29.04 -2.33 -6.30
C LEU A 18 -28.19 -3.54 -5.86
N TRP A 19 -27.08 -3.29 -5.17
CA TRP A 19 -26.27 -4.35 -4.56
C TRP A 19 -27.06 -5.16 -3.54
N ARG A 20 -27.93 -4.52 -2.75
CA ARG A 20 -28.82 -5.21 -1.82
C ARG A 20 -29.72 -6.18 -2.55
N SER A 21 -30.44 -5.71 -3.58
CA SER A 21 -31.33 -6.55 -4.38
C SER A 21 -30.60 -7.69 -5.07
N PHE A 22 -29.39 -7.45 -5.57
CA PHE A 22 -28.52 -8.50 -6.12
C PHE A 22 -28.19 -9.58 -5.08
N LEU A 23 -27.75 -9.18 -3.89
CA LEU A 23 -27.34 -10.11 -2.83
C LEU A 23 -28.53 -10.89 -2.24
N GLU A 24 -29.69 -10.25 -2.11
CA GLU A 24 -30.93 -10.90 -1.69
C GLU A 24 -31.35 -11.99 -2.68
N ALA A 25 -31.36 -11.67 -3.99
CA ALA A 25 -31.62 -12.66 -5.03
C ALA A 25 -30.59 -13.80 -5.01
N ARG A 26 -29.32 -13.50 -4.75
CA ARG A 26 -28.27 -14.50 -4.63
C ARG A 26 -28.48 -15.42 -3.41
N SER A 27 -28.85 -14.86 -2.27
CA SER A 27 -29.11 -15.60 -1.02
C SER A 27 -30.32 -16.52 -1.14
N GLN A 28 -31.35 -16.10 -1.90
CA GLN A 28 -32.49 -16.95 -2.21
C GLN A 28 -32.13 -18.13 -3.13
N ALA A 29 -31.23 -17.90 -4.09
CA ALA A 29 -30.77 -18.95 -5.01
C ALA A 29 -29.78 -19.94 -4.35
N ASP A 30 -28.97 -19.47 -3.40
CA ASP A 30 -28.03 -20.28 -2.63
C ASP A 30 -28.22 -20.05 -1.13
N PRO A 31 -29.01 -20.91 -0.45
CA PRO A 31 -29.29 -20.78 0.99
C PRO A 31 -28.06 -20.86 1.90
N SER A 32 -26.91 -21.32 1.39
CA SER A 32 -25.65 -21.32 2.13
C SER A 32 -24.99 -19.94 2.17
N MET A 33 -25.37 -19.04 1.26
CA MET A 33 -24.89 -17.66 1.20
C MET A 33 -25.89 -16.73 1.91
N GLN A 34 -25.77 -16.61 3.23
CA GLN A 34 -26.64 -15.73 4.00
C GLN A 34 -26.07 -14.30 4.09
N LEU A 35 -26.94 -13.31 3.85
CA LEU A 35 -26.56 -11.91 4.02
C LEU A 35 -26.42 -11.59 5.52
N LYS A 36 -25.32 -10.96 5.90
CA LYS A 36 -25.12 -10.49 7.28
C LYS A 36 -26.20 -9.46 7.64
N PRO A 37 -26.87 -9.60 8.79
CA PRO A 37 -27.78 -8.56 9.28
C PRO A 37 -27.06 -7.22 9.39
N ASN A 38 -27.72 -6.14 8.99
CA ASN A 38 -27.21 -4.76 9.08
C ASN A 38 -25.88 -4.50 8.35
N PHE A 39 -25.57 -5.27 7.30
CA PHE A 39 -24.37 -5.01 6.49
C PHE A 39 -24.44 -3.64 5.79
N ASP A 40 -23.41 -2.82 5.98
CA ASP A 40 -23.30 -1.47 5.42
C ASP A 40 -22.85 -1.55 3.95
N LEU A 41 -23.83 -1.67 3.05
CA LEU A 41 -23.59 -1.80 1.62
C LEU A 41 -23.03 -0.54 0.98
N GLU A 42 -23.35 0.63 1.51
CA GLU A 42 -22.82 1.89 0.99
C GLU A 42 -21.31 1.97 1.23
N LYS A 43 -20.84 1.70 2.46
CA LYS A 43 -19.41 1.61 2.74
C LYS A 43 -18.72 0.48 1.97
N TYR A 44 -19.41 -0.64 1.75
CA TYR A 44 -18.86 -1.72 0.92
C TYR A 44 -18.64 -1.24 -0.51
N VAL A 45 -19.61 -0.60 -1.13
CA VAL A 45 -19.49 -0.07 -2.50
C VAL A 45 -18.41 1.01 -2.57
N GLU A 46 -18.37 1.94 -1.62
CA GLU A 46 -17.29 2.92 -1.55
C GLU A 46 -15.91 2.26 -1.46
N LYS A 47 -15.77 1.23 -0.61
CA LYS A 47 -14.53 0.48 -0.47
C LYS A 47 -14.14 -0.16 -1.80
N GLN A 48 -15.07 -0.79 -2.52
CA GLN A 48 -14.80 -1.38 -3.83
C GLN A 48 -14.36 -0.30 -4.83
N LEU A 49 -15.07 0.83 -4.93
CA LEU A 49 -14.71 1.93 -5.83
C LEU A 49 -13.36 2.59 -5.51
N LYS A 50 -12.92 2.54 -4.25
CA LYS A 50 -11.59 3.01 -3.81
C LYS A 50 -10.49 1.95 -3.99
N THR A 51 -10.85 0.69 -4.16
CA THR A 51 -9.88 -0.41 -4.29
C THR A 51 -9.17 -0.30 -5.64
N PRO A 52 -7.82 -0.26 -5.66
CA PRO A 52 -7.08 -0.27 -6.91
C PRO A 52 -7.49 -1.46 -7.78
N ASN A 53 -7.58 -1.25 -9.10
CA ASN A 53 -7.99 -2.27 -10.06
C ASN A 53 -9.40 -2.83 -9.87
N SER A 54 -10.23 -2.24 -9.00
CA SER A 54 -11.68 -2.47 -9.02
C SER A 54 -12.37 -1.38 -9.83
N TYR A 55 -13.31 -1.81 -10.67
CA TYR A 55 -14.00 -0.94 -11.61
C TYR A 55 -15.49 -1.23 -11.54
N SER A 56 -16.31 -0.19 -11.68
CA SER A 56 -17.74 -0.37 -11.88
C SER A 56 -18.23 0.45 -13.06
N PHE A 57 -19.09 -0.16 -13.86
CA PHE A 57 -19.87 0.47 -14.90
C PHE A 57 -21.32 0.52 -14.47
N VAL A 58 -21.96 1.68 -14.61
CA VAL A 58 -23.35 1.90 -14.23
C VAL A 58 -24.20 2.20 -15.46
N ALA A 59 -25.42 1.69 -15.43
CA ALA A 59 -26.47 2.02 -16.38
C ALA A 59 -27.36 3.10 -15.78
N GLU A 60 -27.57 4.19 -16.52
CA GLU A 60 -28.39 5.31 -16.10
C GLU A 60 -29.64 5.46 -16.97
N HIS A 61 -30.77 5.75 -16.33
CA HIS A 61 -32.00 6.18 -16.98
C HIS A 61 -32.49 7.47 -16.32
N GLN A 62 -32.61 8.55 -17.09
CA GLN A 62 -33.09 9.86 -16.58
C GLN A 62 -32.32 10.34 -15.33
N LYS A 63 -30.98 10.17 -15.33
CA LYS A 63 -30.06 10.49 -14.21
C LYS A 63 -30.19 9.61 -12.96
N THR A 64 -30.97 8.54 -13.03
CA THR A 64 -31.04 7.52 -11.98
C THR A 64 -30.21 6.31 -12.38
N ILE A 65 -29.36 5.80 -11.49
CA ILE A 65 -28.64 4.55 -11.70
C ILE A 65 -29.62 3.39 -11.54
N ILE A 66 -29.76 2.58 -12.59
CA ILE A 66 -30.72 1.47 -12.69
C ILE A 66 -30.03 0.10 -12.80
N GLY A 67 -28.70 0.09 -12.89
CA GLY A 67 -27.92 -1.13 -12.98
C GLY A 67 -26.43 -0.87 -12.82
N PHE A 68 -25.69 -1.93 -12.52
CA PHE A 68 -24.24 -1.90 -12.36
C PHE A 68 -23.61 -3.20 -12.84
N LEU A 69 -22.31 -3.12 -13.17
CA LEU A 69 -21.40 -4.24 -13.31
C LEU A 69 -20.12 -3.89 -12.54
N PHE A 70 -19.74 -4.68 -11.54
CA PHE A 70 -18.48 -4.54 -10.79
C PHE A 70 -17.48 -5.61 -11.22
N THR A 71 -16.24 -5.19 -11.47
CA THR A 71 -15.11 -6.07 -11.73
C THR A 71 -13.94 -5.75 -10.80
N TYR A 72 -13.06 -6.74 -10.64
CA TYR A 72 -11.77 -6.59 -9.98
C TYR A 72 -10.72 -7.31 -10.81
N VAL A 73 -9.61 -6.64 -11.08
CA VAL A 73 -8.49 -7.20 -11.85
C VAL A 73 -7.31 -7.45 -10.91
N TYR A 74 -6.73 -8.65 -11.01
CA TYR A 74 -5.55 -9.02 -10.24
C TYR A 74 -4.58 -9.87 -11.08
N ASP A 75 -3.33 -9.86 -10.67
CA ASP A 75 -2.30 -10.75 -11.20
C ASP A 75 -2.16 -11.96 -10.29
N GLU A 76 -2.15 -13.17 -10.86
CA GLU A 76 -1.81 -14.41 -10.14
C GLU A 76 -0.30 -14.52 -9.89
N SER A 77 0.52 -13.74 -10.62
CA SER A 77 1.96 -13.64 -10.37
C SER A 77 2.23 -12.85 -9.09
N LEU A 78 3.24 -13.26 -8.35
CA LEU A 78 3.72 -12.50 -7.19
C LEU A 78 4.27 -11.13 -7.62
N PRO A 79 4.17 -10.11 -6.74
CA PRO A 79 4.87 -8.84 -6.94
C PRO A 79 6.37 -9.06 -7.18
N PRO A 80 7.02 -8.30 -8.07
CA PRO A 80 8.45 -8.46 -8.39
C PRO A 80 9.39 -8.38 -7.19
N GLU A 81 8.95 -7.71 -6.12
CA GLU A 81 9.70 -7.50 -4.87
C GLU A 81 9.77 -8.77 -4.00
N LEU A 82 8.88 -9.74 -4.22
CA LEU A 82 8.82 -11.02 -3.50
C LEU A 82 9.54 -12.12 -4.29
N SER A 83 10.83 -11.87 -4.60
CA SER A 83 11.89 -12.76 -5.12
C SER A 83 11.53 -14.04 -5.90
N ALA A 84 12.15 -14.18 -7.07
CA ALA A 84 12.16 -15.35 -7.97
C ALA A 84 12.49 -16.73 -7.35
N THR A 85 12.95 -16.80 -6.10
CA THR A 85 13.25 -18.07 -5.41
C THR A 85 12.00 -18.79 -4.86
N THR A 86 10.90 -18.06 -4.62
CA THR A 86 9.64 -18.62 -4.11
C THR A 86 8.73 -19.11 -5.25
N GLU A 87 8.87 -18.51 -6.44
CA GLU A 87 8.01 -18.75 -7.62
C GLU A 87 7.99 -20.21 -8.11
N MET A 88 9.07 -20.98 -7.90
CA MET A 88 9.18 -22.33 -8.46
C MET A 88 8.32 -23.37 -7.71
N TRP A 89 7.86 -23.08 -6.48
CA TRP A 89 7.20 -24.05 -5.62
C TRP A 89 5.74 -23.72 -5.27
N ASP A 90 5.28 -22.49 -5.50
CA ASP A 90 3.94 -22.07 -5.08
C ASP A 90 2.82 -22.55 -6.02
N THR A 91 3.09 -22.63 -7.33
CA THR A 91 2.10 -23.16 -8.29
C THR A 91 2.78 -23.84 -9.48
N PRO A 92 2.29 -25.01 -9.92
CA PRO A 92 2.75 -25.63 -11.16
C PRO A 92 2.13 -24.98 -12.42
N LEU A 93 1.21 -24.02 -12.28
CA LEU A 93 0.50 -23.38 -13.38
C LEU A 93 1.13 -22.04 -13.75
N LYS A 94 1.06 -21.68 -15.03
CA LYS A 94 1.48 -20.34 -15.48
C LYS A 94 0.51 -19.29 -14.90
N PRO A 95 1.03 -18.22 -14.28
CA PRO A 95 0.17 -17.17 -13.73
C PRO A 95 -0.56 -16.42 -14.84
N ARG A 96 -1.79 -16.00 -14.55
CA ARG A 96 -2.67 -15.23 -15.42
C ARG A 96 -2.90 -13.83 -14.86
N ARG A 97 -3.34 -12.92 -15.73
CA ARG A 97 -3.98 -11.66 -15.31
C ARG A 97 -5.47 -11.84 -15.42
N VAL A 98 -6.17 -11.87 -14.29
CA VAL A 98 -7.57 -12.26 -14.23
C VAL A 98 -8.46 -11.07 -13.95
N GLY A 99 -9.49 -10.90 -14.77
CA GLY A 99 -10.62 -10.01 -14.50
C GLY A 99 -11.76 -10.80 -13.89
N SER A 100 -12.05 -10.60 -12.61
CA SER A 100 -13.18 -11.24 -11.92
C SER A 100 -14.40 -10.33 -11.92
N VAL A 101 -15.58 -10.89 -12.21
CA VAL A 101 -16.85 -10.17 -12.08
C VAL A 101 -17.42 -10.39 -10.68
N LEU A 102 -17.56 -9.31 -9.91
CA LEU A 102 -18.08 -9.35 -8.54
C LEU A 102 -19.61 -9.34 -8.51
N GLY A 103 -20.24 -8.66 -9.46
CA GLY A 103 -21.69 -8.58 -9.55
C GLY A 103 -22.15 -7.83 -10.78
N LEU A 104 -23.26 -8.29 -11.35
CA LEU A 104 -23.98 -7.65 -12.44
C LEU A 104 -25.46 -7.63 -12.07
N TYR A 105 -26.06 -6.45 -12.04
CA TYR A 105 -27.47 -6.31 -11.73
C TYR A 105 -28.10 -5.15 -12.51
N VAL A 106 -29.33 -5.36 -12.96
CA VAL A 106 -30.18 -4.33 -13.57
C VAL A 106 -31.58 -4.50 -12.97
N LEU A 107 -32.20 -3.39 -12.58
CA LEU A 107 -33.59 -3.34 -12.11
C LEU A 107 -34.52 -4.03 -13.10
N GLU A 108 -35.47 -4.81 -12.59
CA GLU A 108 -36.23 -5.79 -13.39
C GLU A 108 -36.97 -5.13 -14.55
N GLU A 109 -37.62 -4.00 -14.28
CA GLU A 109 -38.37 -3.18 -15.21
C GLU A 109 -37.51 -2.55 -16.32
N HIS A 110 -36.18 -2.49 -16.12
CA HIS A 110 -35.22 -1.97 -17.08
C HIS A 110 -34.39 -3.06 -17.77
N ARG A 111 -34.61 -4.35 -17.44
CA ARG A 111 -33.85 -5.45 -18.05
C ARG A 111 -34.18 -5.57 -19.54
N ASN A 112 -33.18 -5.32 -20.35
CA ASN A 112 -33.23 -5.50 -21.80
C ASN A 112 -31.86 -6.02 -22.27
N PRO A 113 -31.82 -7.04 -23.15
CA PRO A 113 -30.58 -7.58 -23.70
C PRO A 113 -29.59 -6.52 -24.22
N LYS A 114 -30.08 -5.46 -24.87
CA LYS A 114 -29.21 -4.39 -25.39
C LYS A 114 -28.46 -3.66 -24.26
N LEU A 115 -29.15 -3.27 -23.19
CA LEU A 115 -28.55 -2.55 -22.07
C LEU A 115 -27.52 -3.41 -21.32
N ILE A 116 -27.86 -4.68 -21.08
CA ILE A 116 -26.97 -5.63 -20.42
C ILE A 116 -25.72 -5.87 -21.27
N LYS A 117 -25.89 -6.01 -22.59
CA LYS A 117 -24.78 -6.13 -23.53
C LYS A 117 -23.85 -4.90 -23.48
N GLU A 118 -24.40 -3.68 -23.48
CA GLU A 118 -23.61 -2.45 -23.40
C GLU A 118 -22.80 -2.36 -22.08
N LEU A 119 -23.35 -2.80 -20.95
CA LEU A 119 -22.61 -2.92 -19.68
C LEU A 119 -21.44 -3.91 -19.78
N ILE A 120 -21.68 -5.09 -20.37
CA ILE A 120 -20.68 -6.14 -20.53
C ILE A 120 -19.56 -5.69 -21.48
N GLU A 121 -19.91 -5.08 -22.62
CA GLU A 121 -18.93 -4.58 -23.59
C GLU A 121 -18.04 -3.49 -22.99
N ALA A 122 -18.58 -2.60 -22.14
CA ALA A 122 -17.78 -1.62 -21.42
C ALA A 122 -16.75 -2.28 -20.47
N ALA A 123 -17.15 -3.36 -19.78
CA ALA A 123 -16.25 -4.11 -18.91
C ALA A 123 -15.19 -4.90 -19.69
N ILE A 124 -15.55 -5.50 -20.84
CA ILE A 124 -14.60 -6.19 -21.72
C ILE A 124 -13.57 -5.21 -22.28
N ALA A 125 -13.99 -4.04 -22.76
CA ALA A 125 -13.06 -3.03 -23.26
C ALA A 125 -12.04 -2.58 -22.18
N GLN A 126 -12.48 -2.48 -20.92
CA GLN A 126 -11.59 -2.19 -19.80
C GLN A 126 -10.62 -3.34 -19.50
N ALA A 127 -11.06 -4.58 -19.61
CA ALA A 127 -10.22 -5.77 -19.43
C ALA A 127 -9.15 -5.85 -20.54
N GLU A 128 -9.53 -5.61 -21.80
CA GLU A 128 -8.61 -5.55 -22.94
C GLU A 128 -7.55 -4.45 -22.76
N ALA A 129 -7.95 -3.25 -22.34
CA ALA A 129 -7.02 -2.16 -22.07
C ALA A 129 -5.99 -2.49 -20.98
N LEU A 130 -6.38 -3.32 -20.00
CA LEU A 130 -5.50 -3.79 -18.91
C LEU A 130 -4.71 -5.05 -19.28
N LYS A 131 -4.87 -5.56 -20.51
CA LYS A 131 -4.26 -6.81 -20.99
C LYS A 131 -4.61 -8.00 -20.09
N VAL A 132 -5.85 -8.05 -19.62
CA VAL A 132 -6.41 -9.22 -18.93
C VAL A 132 -6.34 -10.42 -19.87
N SER A 133 -5.82 -11.54 -19.38
CA SER A 133 -5.74 -12.78 -20.16
C SER A 133 -7.02 -13.62 -20.04
N ASP A 134 -7.69 -13.55 -18.88
CA ASP A 134 -8.84 -14.39 -18.54
C ASP A 134 -9.90 -13.58 -17.79
N ILE A 135 -11.17 -13.78 -18.14
CA ILE A 135 -12.30 -13.23 -17.39
C ILE A 135 -13.03 -14.37 -16.70
N ASP A 136 -12.97 -14.39 -15.37
CA ASP A 136 -13.60 -15.42 -14.55
C ASP A 136 -14.95 -14.92 -14.00
N VAL A 137 -16.00 -15.70 -14.24
CA VAL A 137 -17.38 -15.37 -13.83
C VAL A 137 -18.03 -16.59 -13.18
N LEU A 138 -18.59 -16.41 -11.98
CA LEU A 138 -19.36 -17.44 -11.28
C LEU A 138 -20.87 -17.19 -11.47
N ILE A 139 -21.55 -18.12 -12.14
CA ILE A 139 -23.00 -18.01 -12.42
C ILE A 139 -23.74 -19.19 -11.77
N SER A 140 -24.89 -18.93 -11.16
CA SER A 140 -25.73 -20.01 -10.60
C SER A 140 -26.20 -20.95 -11.69
N ARG A 141 -26.34 -22.24 -11.37
CA ARG A 141 -26.84 -23.25 -12.31
C ARG A 141 -28.23 -22.90 -12.85
N GLU A 142 -29.05 -22.24 -12.05
CA GLU A 142 -30.44 -21.89 -12.32
C GLU A 142 -30.58 -20.70 -13.29
N GLN A 143 -29.52 -19.90 -13.49
CA GLN A 143 -29.55 -18.67 -14.29
C GLN A 143 -29.33 -18.93 -15.79
N THR A 144 -30.08 -19.86 -16.38
CA THR A 144 -29.90 -20.39 -17.75
C THR A 144 -29.79 -19.32 -18.83
N GLY A 145 -30.50 -18.20 -18.71
CA GLY A 145 -30.41 -17.07 -19.63
C GLY A 145 -29.02 -16.43 -19.70
N ILE A 146 -28.32 -16.32 -18.56
CA ILE A 146 -26.95 -15.79 -18.51
C ILE A 146 -25.96 -16.78 -19.11
N HIS A 147 -26.12 -18.09 -18.86
CA HIS A 147 -25.29 -19.12 -19.49
C HIS A 147 -25.31 -18.99 -21.02
N SER A 148 -26.51 -18.89 -21.61
CA SER A 148 -26.64 -18.72 -23.07
C SER A 148 -26.06 -17.41 -23.60
N LEU A 149 -26.10 -16.33 -22.80
CA LEU A 149 -25.50 -15.05 -23.18
C LEU A 149 -23.97 -15.12 -23.19
N LEU A 150 -23.39 -15.73 -22.16
CA LEU A 150 -21.93 -15.90 -22.03
C LEU A 150 -21.37 -16.80 -23.14
N GLU A 151 -22.04 -17.92 -23.44
CA GLU A 151 -21.63 -18.81 -24.54
C GLU A 151 -21.63 -18.08 -25.90
N LYS A 152 -22.64 -17.24 -26.16
CA LYS A 152 -22.67 -16.38 -27.36
C LYS A 152 -21.59 -15.30 -27.38
N ALA A 153 -21.12 -14.89 -26.21
CA ALA A 153 -20.02 -13.93 -26.05
C ALA A 153 -18.64 -14.61 -26.07
N GLY A 154 -18.56 -15.93 -26.33
CA GLY A 154 -17.30 -16.66 -26.46
C GLY A 154 -16.76 -17.26 -25.15
N PHE A 155 -17.49 -17.16 -24.05
CA PHE A 155 -17.11 -17.82 -22.80
C PHE A 155 -17.30 -19.33 -22.92
N THR A 156 -16.40 -20.09 -22.29
CA THR A 156 -16.49 -21.55 -22.18
C THR A 156 -16.71 -21.96 -20.73
N LYS A 157 -17.40 -23.08 -20.53
CA LYS A 157 -17.58 -23.67 -19.19
C LYS A 157 -16.29 -24.40 -18.81
N SER A 158 -15.51 -23.81 -17.90
CA SER A 158 -14.22 -24.37 -17.45
C SER A 158 -14.35 -25.35 -16.28
N ALA A 159 -15.39 -25.24 -15.44
CA ALA A 159 -15.53 -26.03 -14.22
C ALA A 159 -16.99 -26.32 -13.82
N ILE A 160 -17.17 -27.37 -13.01
CA ILE A 160 -18.41 -27.69 -12.28
C ILE A 160 -18.11 -27.58 -10.79
N GLN A 161 -18.89 -26.78 -10.06
CA GLN A 161 -18.76 -26.63 -8.62
C GLN A 161 -19.65 -27.65 -7.89
N TYR A 162 -19.07 -28.40 -6.95
CA TYR A 162 -19.79 -29.23 -5.99
C TYR A 162 -19.68 -28.60 -4.61
N THR A 163 -20.82 -28.40 -3.93
CA THR A 163 -20.86 -27.81 -2.60
C THR A 163 -21.56 -28.76 -1.62
N ARG A 164 -20.95 -28.99 -0.46
CA ARG A 164 -21.58 -29.67 0.68
C ARG A 164 -21.64 -28.72 1.86
N HIS A 165 -22.85 -28.40 2.30
CA HIS A 165 -23.05 -27.50 3.43
C HIS A 165 -23.04 -28.25 4.76
N TYR A 166 -22.40 -27.67 5.77
CA TYR A 166 -22.40 -28.16 7.16
C TYR A 166 -22.86 -27.04 8.08
N ASN A 167 -23.87 -27.31 8.92
CA ASN A 167 -24.27 -26.39 9.98
C ASN A 167 -23.32 -26.60 11.18
N ILE A 168 -22.43 -25.65 11.43
CA ILE A 168 -21.55 -25.65 12.60
C ILE A 168 -22.06 -24.60 13.58
N ASN A 169 -22.60 -25.04 14.70
CA ASN A 169 -23.21 -24.16 15.72
C ASN A 169 -22.22 -23.67 16.79
N ASN A 170 -20.91 -23.89 16.58
CA ASN A 170 -19.85 -23.50 17.51
C ASN A 170 -18.99 -22.41 16.86
N ASP A 171 -18.97 -21.24 17.47
CA ASP A 171 -18.20 -20.08 16.99
C ASP A 171 -16.69 -20.20 17.29
N ASN A 172 -16.29 -21.16 18.14
CA ASN A 172 -14.89 -21.39 18.48
C ASN A 172 -14.23 -22.36 17.48
N LEU A 173 -14.06 -21.89 16.24
CA LEU A 173 -13.35 -22.61 15.19
C LEU A 173 -11.84 -22.37 15.31
N PRO A 174 -11.00 -23.41 15.10
CA PRO A 174 -9.56 -23.20 15.03
C PRO A 174 -9.24 -22.23 13.87
N PRO A 175 -8.35 -21.24 14.08
CA PRO A 175 -7.97 -20.33 13.01
C PRO A 175 -7.23 -21.11 11.93
N LEU A 176 -7.74 -21.06 10.69
CA LEU A 176 -7.09 -21.67 9.52
C LEU A 176 -6.17 -20.69 8.78
N ASN A 177 -6.32 -19.40 9.05
CA ASN A 177 -5.39 -18.40 8.55
C ASN A 177 -4.16 -18.41 9.46
N SER A 178 -2.97 -18.66 8.88
CA SER A 178 -1.74 -18.27 9.54
C SER A 178 -1.79 -16.75 9.79
N ALA A 179 -1.21 -16.27 10.88
CA ALA A 179 -1.17 -14.84 11.24
C ALA A 179 -0.31 -13.98 10.27
N THR A 180 -0.17 -14.42 9.03
CA THR A 180 0.77 -13.93 8.03
C THR A 180 0.04 -13.93 6.69
N SER A 181 -0.52 -12.77 6.31
CA SER A 181 -0.81 -12.31 4.92
C SER A 181 -1.95 -11.29 4.83
N GLU A 182 -2.52 -10.80 5.93
CA GLU A 182 -2.86 -9.37 5.88
C GLU A 182 -1.52 -8.66 5.90
N SER A 183 -1.30 -7.74 4.95
CA SER A 183 -0.30 -6.70 5.05
C SER A 183 -0.23 -6.32 6.52
N ILE A 184 0.82 -6.75 7.21
CA ILE A 184 1.13 -6.17 8.49
C ILE A 184 1.47 -4.74 8.05
N LYS A 185 0.46 -3.86 8.00
CA LYS A 185 0.64 -2.53 8.51
C LYS A 185 1.11 -2.85 9.91
N VAL A 186 2.43 -3.02 10.04
CA VAL A 186 3.11 -3.04 11.32
C VAL A 186 2.56 -1.77 11.89
N GLN A 187 1.61 -1.92 12.81
CA GLN A 187 1.22 -0.82 13.65
C GLN A 187 2.48 -0.69 14.48
N MET A 188 3.44 0.01 13.88
CA MET A 188 4.74 0.28 14.47
C MET A 188 4.34 0.85 15.81
N PRO A 189 4.78 0.22 16.92
CA PRO A 189 4.49 0.77 18.23
C PRO A 189 4.81 2.26 18.15
N SER A 190 3.92 3.10 18.70
CA SER A 190 4.06 4.57 18.65
C SER A 190 5.54 4.91 18.79
N PRO A 191 6.18 5.56 17.78
CA PRO A 191 7.63 5.61 17.66
C PRO A 191 8.27 5.95 19.01
N GLY A 192 8.86 4.93 19.62
CA GLY A 192 9.39 4.98 20.96
C GLY A 192 10.86 5.36 20.93
N MET A 193 11.39 5.82 22.06
CA MET A 193 12.83 5.97 22.21
C MET A 193 13.52 4.61 22.05
N ILE A 194 14.58 4.54 21.24
CA ILE A 194 15.36 3.31 21.00
C ILE A 194 16.63 3.38 21.85
N PRO A 195 16.91 2.40 22.74
CA PRO A 195 18.16 2.40 23.50
C PRO A 195 19.34 2.27 22.53
N LEU A 196 20.30 3.19 22.61
CA LEU A 196 21.51 3.11 21.81
C LEU A 196 22.37 1.97 22.34
N ARG A 197 22.72 1.04 21.45
CA ARG A 197 23.59 -0.10 21.75
C ARG A 197 24.82 -0.05 20.88
N ASP A 198 25.96 -0.43 21.45
CA ASP A 198 27.16 -0.65 20.68
C ASP A 198 26.94 -1.86 19.73
N PRO A 199 27.15 -1.71 18.41
CA PRO A 199 26.86 -2.78 17.45
C PRO A 199 27.81 -3.98 17.60
N LYS A 200 29.03 -3.78 18.13
CA LYS A 200 30.02 -4.84 18.33
C LYS A 200 29.73 -5.62 19.61
N THR A 201 29.43 -4.95 20.71
CA THR A 201 29.26 -5.59 22.03
C THR A 201 27.81 -5.87 22.40
N GLN A 202 26.85 -5.25 21.70
CA GLN A 202 25.42 -5.24 22.02
C GLN A 202 25.08 -4.64 23.39
N GLN A 203 26.06 -4.03 24.06
CA GLN A 203 25.86 -3.37 25.33
C GLN A 203 25.25 -1.99 25.12
N ASN A 204 24.50 -1.60 26.14
CA ASN A 204 23.92 -0.28 26.28
C ASN A 204 25.02 0.81 26.33
N VAL A 205 24.84 1.87 25.55
CA VAL A 205 25.72 3.04 25.56
C VAL A 205 25.33 3.96 26.70
N LEU A 206 26.32 4.40 27.47
CA LEU A 206 26.16 5.36 28.56
C LEU A 206 26.79 6.70 28.18
N ASN A 207 26.19 7.81 28.63
CA ASN A 207 26.79 9.14 28.51
C ASN A 207 27.91 9.34 29.56
N LEU A 208 28.52 10.52 29.56
CA LEU A 208 29.60 10.89 30.49
C LEU A 208 29.17 10.85 31.98
N GLN A 209 27.87 10.91 32.25
CA GLN A 209 27.27 10.84 33.58
C GLN A 209 26.84 9.41 33.97
N GLY A 210 27.06 8.42 33.10
CA GLY A 210 26.69 7.02 33.34
C GLY A 210 25.23 6.67 33.05
N GLU A 211 24.49 7.55 32.39
CA GLU A 211 23.07 7.38 32.05
C GLU A 211 22.88 6.71 30.70
N GLN A 212 21.83 5.90 30.55
CA GLN A 212 21.47 5.25 29.29
C GLN A 212 21.16 6.26 28.19
N VAL A 213 21.81 6.11 27.04
CA VAL A 213 21.54 6.93 25.86
C VAL A 213 20.42 6.32 25.02
N PHE A 214 19.52 7.17 24.51
CA PHE A 214 18.43 6.79 23.63
C PHE A 214 18.42 7.62 22.35
N LEU A 215 18.03 6.99 21.25
CA LEU A 215 17.66 7.64 20.01
C LEU A 215 16.18 8.02 20.05
N PHE A 216 15.90 9.28 19.75
CA PHE A 216 14.55 9.81 19.67
C PHE A 216 14.12 9.93 18.21
N PRO A 217 12.84 9.68 17.91
CA PRO A 217 12.33 9.95 16.58
C PRO A 217 12.31 11.47 16.33
N LEU A 218 12.71 11.87 15.14
CA LEU A 218 12.76 13.27 14.76
C LEU A 218 11.35 13.84 14.57
N LYS A 219 11.23 15.14 14.87
CA LYS A 219 10.00 15.91 14.71
C LYS A 219 10.26 17.17 13.92
N ASP A 220 9.26 17.62 13.17
CA ASP A 220 9.28 18.92 12.53
C ASP A 220 9.13 20.05 13.56
N HIS A 221 9.19 21.30 13.07
CA HIS A 221 9.03 22.50 13.89
C HIS A 221 7.63 22.64 14.53
N LEU A 222 6.62 21.92 14.03
CA LEU A 222 5.26 21.87 14.56
C LEU A 222 5.08 20.73 15.58
N GLY A 223 6.12 19.92 15.80
CA GLY A 223 6.10 18.77 16.70
C GLY A 223 5.52 17.49 16.07
N ASN A 224 5.23 17.47 14.77
CA ASN A 224 4.81 16.27 14.07
C ASN A 224 6.00 15.35 13.81
N LEU A 225 5.75 14.05 13.87
CA LEU A 225 6.76 13.03 13.59
C LEU A 225 7.21 13.11 12.13
N LEU A 226 8.52 13.21 11.93
CA LEU A 226 9.13 13.08 10.62
C LEU A 226 9.08 11.62 10.15
N LYS A 227 8.63 11.40 8.90
CA LYS A 227 8.46 10.08 8.31
C LYS A 227 9.12 10.00 6.94
N THR A 228 9.59 8.80 6.60
CA THR A 228 10.04 8.46 5.25
C THR A 228 8.86 8.38 4.27
N SER A 229 9.17 8.30 2.98
CA SER A 229 8.23 8.03 1.88
C SER A 229 7.45 6.71 2.07
N SER A 230 8.06 5.72 2.74
CA SER A 230 7.43 4.46 3.16
C SER A 230 6.63 4.55 4.47
N GLY A 231 6.56 5.73 5.08
CA GLY A 231 5.80 6.00 6.30
C GLY A 231 6.51 5.62 7.61
N LEU A 232 7.80 5.31 7.58
CA LEU A 232 8.58 4.92 8.76
C LEU A 232 9.10 6.16 9.52
N PRO A 233 9.15 6.15 10.86
CA PRO A 233 9.77 7.23 11.63
C PRO A 233 11.26 7.39 11.29
N VAL A 234 11.71 8.64 11.18
CA VAL A 234 13.13 8.94 11.02
C VAL A 234 13.78 9.13 12.39
N TYR A 235 14.92 8.49 12.63
CA TYR A 235 15.74 8.66 13.82
C TYR A 235 17.06 9.32 13.46
N SER A 236 17.61 10.12 14.37
CA SER A 236 18.91 10.78 14.16
C SER A 236 20.02 9.76 14.01
N THR A 237 21.01 10.08 13.17
CA THR A 237 22.24 9.29 13.03
C THR A 237 23.27 9.79 14.05
N PRO A 238 23.70 9.01 15.06
CA PRO A 238 24.72 9.45 16.00
C PRO A 238 26.07 9.66 15.33
N LEU A 239 26.80 10.65 15.84
CA LEU A 239 28.18 10.91 15.45
C LEU A 239 29.13 9.94 16.17
N ARG A 240 30.16 9.50 15.44
CA ARG A 240 31.26 8.68 15.97
C ARG A 240 32.59 9.37 15.73
N ASP A 241 33.50 9.18 16.67
CA ASP A 241 34.89 9.59 16.52
C ASP A 241 35.53 8.78 15.38
N PRO A 242 36.18 9.41 14.39
CA PRO A 242 36.72 8.70 13.24
C PRO A 242 37.86 7.73 13.61
N GLU A 243 38.63 8.02 14.66
CA GLU A 243 39.79 7.23 15.08
C GLU A 243 39.38 6.10 16.02
N THR A 244 38.66 6.42 17.09
CA THR A 244 38.31 5.42 18.12
C THR A 244 37.03 4.66 17.78
N GLN A 245 36.20 5.22 16.90
CA GLN A 245 34.84 4.76 16.63
C GLN A 245 33.90 4.87 17.84
N ASP A 246 34.29 5.59 18.89
CA ASP A 246 33.44 5.83 20.05
C ASP A 246 32.34 6.85 19.74
N TRP A 247 31.30 6.86 20.57
CA TRP A 247 30.20 7.80 20.46
C TRP A 247 30.60 9.18 20.96
N VAL A 248 30.18 10.22 20.23
CA VAL A 248 30.54 11.61 20.53
C VAL A 248 29.44 12.27 21.35
N PHE A 249 29.84 12.93 22.43
CA PHE A 249 28.95 13.68 23.31
C PHE A 249 29.38 15.14 23.38
N ASP A 250 28.42 16.05 23.49
CA ASP A 250 28.69 17.47 23.71
C ASP A 250 29.10 17.74 25.17
N GLN A 251 29.37 19.01 25.48
CA GLN A 251 29.79 19.44 26.82
C GLN A 251 28.74 19.18 27.91
N ASP A 252 27.46 19.09 27.52
CA ASP A 252 26.34 18.76 28.42
C ASP A 252 26.16 17.24 28.59
N GLY A 253 26.96 16.41 27.90
CA GLY A 253 26.84 14.96 27.90
C GLY A 253 25.71 14.43 27.00
N LYS A 254 25.17 15.24 26.08
CA LYS A 254 24.17 14.79 25.11
C LYS A 254 24.87 14.21 23.88
N LEU A 255 24.27 13.15 23.34
CA LEU A 255 24.77 12.50 22.13
C LEU A 255 24.71 13.48 20.95
N VAL A 256 25.84 13.68 20.29
CA VAL A 256 25.90 14.47 19.06
C VAL A 256 25.37 13.64 17.90
N VAL A 257 24.52 14.23 17.07
CA VAL A 257 23.87 13.55 15.94
C VAL A 257 24.03 14.37 14.67
N CYS A 258 24.08 13.69 13.53
CA CYS A 258 24.13 14.33 12.23
C CYS A 258 22.78 15.04 11.93
N PRO A 259 22.80 16.29 11.43
CA PRO A 259 21.60 16.98 10.98
C PRO A 259 20.92 16.23 9.82
N VAL A 260 19.60 16.16 9.82
CA VAL A 260 18.85 15.57 8.69
C VAL A 260 18.79 16.57 7.54
N LEU A 261 18.86 16.07 6.30
CA LEU A 261 18.81 16.89 5.10
C LEU A 261 17.36 17.10 4.67
N PHE A 262 17.00 18.37 4.45
CA PHE A 262 15.69 18.78 3.96
C PHE A 262 15.79 19.40 2.56
N ASP A 263 14.72 19.32 1.78
CA ASP A 263 14.52 20.12 0.56
C ASP A 263 13.96 21.52 0.89
N GLU A 264 13.76 22.34 -0.14
CA GLU A 264 13.25 23.71 -0.02
C GLU A 264 11.83 23.77 0.55
N ASP A 265 11.04 22.72 0.36
CA ASP A 265 9.68 22.59 0.87
C ASP A 265 9.66 22.06 2.32
N GLY A 266 10.82 21.76 2.91
CA GLY A 266 10.96 21.23 4.25
C GLY A 266 10.70 19.72 4.36
N ASN A 267 10.65 18.99 3.24
CA ASN A 267 10.57 17.53 3.24
C ASN A 267 11.95 16.91 3.39
N ILE A 268 12.00 15.72 4.00
CA ILE A 268 13.25 14.97 4.14
C ILE A 268 13.70 14.45 2.78
N ILE A 269 15.00 14.57 2.52
CA ILE A 269 15.59 14.00 1.32
C ILE A 269 15.98 12.56 1.56
N GLU A 270 15.54 11.69 0.65
CA GLU A 270 15.86 10.28 0.65
C GLU A 270 16.69 9.88 -0.57
N TYR A 271 17.49 8.83 -0.40
CA TYR A 271 18.10 8.09 -1.49
C TYR A 271 17.77 6.61 -1.31
N GLN A 272 17.09 6.02 -2.29
CA GLN A 272 16.62 4.63 -2.23
C GLN A 272 15.79 4.31 -0.97
N GLY A 273 14.95 5.25 -0.53
CA GLY A 273 14.10 5.09 0.67
C GLY A 273 14.82 5.31 2.00
N ILE A 274 16.09 5.71 1.99
CA ILE A 274 16.90 5.98 3.19
C ILE A 274 17.03 7.50 3.38
N PRO A 275 16.63 8.06 4.54
CA PRO A 275 16.86 9.46 4.89
C PRO A 275 18.34 9.83 4.84
N LEU A 276 18.63 10.98 4.24
CA LEU A 276 19.99 11.51 4.18
C LEU A 276 20.24 12.51 5.30
N PHE A 277 21.49 12.53 5.77
CA PHE A 277 21.97 13.40 6.83
C PHE A 277 23.23 14.12 6.35
N CYS A 278 23.45 15.34 6.87
CA CYS A 278 24.66 16.10 6.60
C CYS A 278 25.86 15.36 7.22
N PRO A 279 26.88 14.97 6.42
CA PRO A 279 28.03 14.26 6.95
C PRO A 279 28.89 15.20 7.81
N PRO A 280 29.56 14.69 8.85
CA PRO A 280 30.47 15.50 9.65
C PRO A 280 31.69 15.96 8.83
N LEU A 281 32.23 17.13 9.19
CA LEU A 281 33.49 17.63 8.66
C LEU A 281 34.65 17.16 9.53
N TYR A 282 35.78 16.93 8.89
CA TYR A 282 36.99 16.47 9.54
C TYR A 282 38.16 17.38 9.20
N GLU A 283 39.13 17.45 10.11
CA GLU A 283 40.41 18.10 9.86
C GLU A 283 41.56 17.19 10.30
N ARG A 284 42.75 17.43 9.75
CA ARG A 284 43.96 16.70 10.15
C ARG A 284 44.68 17.44 11.26
N SER A 285 44.94 16.74 12.35
CA SER A 285 45.80 17.20 13.44
C SER A 285 46.99 16.24 13.54
N GLY A 286 48.08 16.59 12.86
CA GLY A 286 49.22 15.68 12.65
C GLY A 286 48.81 14.46 11.81
N ASP A 287 49.04 13.26 12.34
CA ASP A 287 48.71 11.99 11.69
C ASP A 287 47.27 11.50 11.95
N LYS A 288 46.49 12.25 12.74
CA LYS A 288 45.13 11.86 13.13
C LYS A 288 44.07 12.63 12.37
N LEU A 289 42.96 11.96 12.04
CA LEU A 289 41.74 12.61 11.60
C LEU A 289 40.91 12.97 12.83
N ILE A 290 40.48 14.22 12.96
CA ILE A 290 39.61 14.65 14.05
C ILE A 290 38.37 15.32 13.49
N LEU A 291 37.29 15.31 14.28
CA LEU A 291 36.05 16.03 13.93
C LEU A 291 36.29 17.54 14.02
N LYS A 292 35.92 18.27 12.97
CA LYS A 292 36.07 19.73 12.90
C LYS A 292 35.06 20.38 13.85
N GLN A 293 35.51 21.33 14.65
CA GLN A 293 34.67 22.11 15.56
C GLN A 293 34.75 23.60 15.25
N ASP A 294 33.70 24.35 15.56
CA ASP A 294 33.74 25.82 15.53
C ASP A 294 34.43 26.40 16.78
N GLY A 295 34.52 27.74 16.85
CA GLY A 295 35.14 28.44 17.98
C GLY A 295 34.38 28.31 19.31
N GLU A 296 33.16 27.76 19.29
CA GLU A 296 32.34 27.50 20.47
C GLU A 296 32.39 26.01 20.89
N GLY A 297 33.05 25.16 20.09
CA GLY A 297 33.19 23.73 20.33
C GLY A 297 32.06 22.88 19.73
N ASN A 298 31.19 23.45 18.89
CA ASN A 298 30.17 22.69 18.18
C ASN A 298 30.79 21.95 17.00
N TYR A 299 30.38 20.69 16.80
CA TYR A 299 30.82 19.90 15.66
C TYR A 299 30.22 20.41 14.35
N LEU A 300 31.06 20.53 13.33
CA LEU A 300 30.66 21.04 12.02
C LEU A 300 30.26 19.91 11.08
N PHE A 301 29.25 20.16 10.25
CA PHE A 301 28.71 19.24 9.25
C PHE A 301 28.74 19.90 7.88
N ALA A 302 28.90 19.08 6.85
CA ALA A 302 28.99 19.54 5.48
C ALA A 302 27.66 20.16 5.02
N GLU A 303 27.76 21.30 4.33
CA GLU A 303 26.62 21.89 3.63
C GLU A 303 26.36 21.15 2.32
N VAL A 304 25.09 21.05 1.93
CA VAL A 304 24.73 20.54 0.61
C VAL A 304 24.99 21.59 -0.48
N GLU A 305 25.45 21.14 -1.66
CA GLU A 305 25.58 21.99 -2.84
C GLU A 305 24.20 22.22 -3.48
N HIS A 306 24.00 23.42 -4.01
CA HIS A 306 22.78 23.79 -4.74
C HIS A 306 23.14 24.20 -6.18
N ASN A 307 22.22 23.96 -7.10
CA ASN A 307 22.25 24.48 -8.47
C ASN A 307 21.92 25.97 -8.48
N GLU A 308 22.11 26.64 -9.62
CA GLU A 308 21.78 28.06 -9.78
C GLU A 308 20.29 28.38 -9.54
N ASP A 309 19.42 27.38 -9.71
CA ASP A 309 17.97 27.49 -9.50
C ASP A 309 17.53 27.24 -8.05
N GLY A 310 18.47 27.00 -7.13
CA GLY A 310 18.19 26.71 -5.72
C GLY A 310 18.06 25.22 -5.40
N THR A 311 17.83 24.35 -6.39
CA THR A 311 17.65 22.92 -6.14
C THR A 311 18.94 22.23 -5.68
N ILE A 312 18.82 21.19 -4.84
CA ILE A 312 19.99 20.42 -4.39
C ILE A 312 20.69 19.75 -5.57
N LYS A 313 21.98 20.02 -5.70
CA LYS A 313 22.85 19.46 -6.71
C LYS A 313 23.11 17.98 -6.43
N ARG A 314 22.97 17.16 -7.45
CA ARG A 314 23.09 15.70 -7.36
C ARG A 314 24.16 15.17 -8.30
N SER A 315 24.85 14.12 -7.88
CA SER A 315 25.75 13.32 -8.72
C SER A 315 24.94 12.53 -9.78
N PRO A 316 25.60 11.96 -10.81
CA PRO A 316 24.91 11.18 -11.86
C PRO A 316 24.12 9.96 -11.34
N ASP A 317 24.51 9.39 -10.20
CA ASP A 317 23.78 8.32 -9.51
C ASP A 317 22.62 8.83 -8.64
N GLY A 318 22.42 10.16 -8.54
CA GLY A 318 21.27 10.79 -7.87
C GLY A 318 21.50 11.18 -6.40
N LYS A 319 22.73 11.05 -5.88
CA LYS A 319 23.06 11.43 -4.49
C LYS A 319 23.32 12.92 -4.37
N PRO A 320 22.90 13.58 -3.27
CA PRO A 320 23.28 14.96 -3.00
C PRO A 320 24.80 15.13 -2.93
N MET A 321 25.29 16.24 -3.48
CA MET A 321 26.68 16.65 -3.36
C MET A 321 26.86 17.56 -2.14
N PHE A 322 27.97 17.40 -1.42
CA PHE A 322 28.28 18.16 -0.21
C PHE A 322 29.59 18.93 -0.35
N LYS A 323 29.67 20.10 0.28
CA LYS A 323 30.88 20.91 0.39
C LYS A 323 31.71 20.42 1.57
N TYR A 324 32.98 20.09 1.32
CA TYR A 324 33.88 19.54 2.33
C TYR A 324 34.99 20.51 2.77
N ASP A 325 34.86 21.80 2.43
CA ASP A 325 35.89 22.83 2.63
C ASP A 325 36.00 23.34 4.08
#